data_AF-A0A6B2GA40-F1
#
_entry.id   AF-A0A6B2GA40-F1
#
_cell.length_a   1.000
_cell.length_b   1.000
_cell.length_c   1.000
_cell.angle_alpha   90.00
_cell.angle_beta   90.00
_cell.angle_gamma   90.00
#
_symmetry.space_group_name_H-M   'P 1'
#
loop_
_entity.id
_entity.type
_entity.pdbx_description
1 polymer ?
#
loop_
_entity_poly.entity_id
_entity_poly.type
_entity_poly.pdbx_seq_one_letter_code
_entity_poly.pdbx_strand_id
1 'polypeptide(L)'
;DTIVRQGDKKQLNSLTKDSKFRFKFKGKVKTIQDKIYVLIQATLGGITIHDFSLLQDVSKIFKSAERVSRFLTEYSSKKRYFLSTINSILLLKCIRSKLWENSLYVSRQIDRIGPALSQLLVNADLTTFERILKKHP
;
A
#
# COMPACT_ATOMS: atom_id res chain seq x y z
N ASP A 1 -19.93 -7.85 -0.82
CA ASP A 1 -19.11 -7.22 -1.89
C ASP A 1 -18.73 -5.78 -1.58
N THR A 2 -17.63 -5.30 -2.16
CA THR A 2 -17.18 -3.90 -2.04
C THR A 2 -17.92 -3.05 -3.07
N ILE A 3 -18.71 -2.08 -2.63
CA ILE A 3 -19.46 -1.15 -3.50
C ILE A 3 -18.91 0.28 -3.39
N VAL A 4 -19.14 1.10 -4.41
CA VAL A 4 -18.86 2.55 -4.34
C VAL A 4 -20.08 3.25 -3.77
N ARG A 5 -20.01 3.71 -2.51
CA ARG A 5 -21.09 4.47 -1.90
C ARG A 5 -21.00 5.93 -2.34
N GLN A 6 -22.12 6.65 -2.38
CA GLN A 6 -22.10 8.06 -2.75
C GLN A 6 -21.21 8.90 -1.81
N GLY A 7 -21.23 8.60 -0.51
CA GLY A 7 -20.40 9.26 0.51
C GLY A 7 -18.90 9.06 0.30
N ASP A 8 -18.48 7.92 -0.26
CA ASP A 8 -17.07 7.58 -0.46
C ASP A 8 -16.38 8.50 -1.48
N LYS A 9 -17.14 9.02 -2.47
CA LYS A 9 -16.58 9.69 -3.65
C LYS A 9 -15.72 10.89 -3.29
N LYS A 10 -16.14 11.71 -2.31
CA LYS A 10 -15.40 12.93 -1.95
C LYS A 10 -14.01 12.60 -1.43
N GLN A 11 -13.91 11.66 -0.49
CA GLN A 11 -12.62 11.27 0.08
C GLN A 11 -11.78 10.48 -0.94
N LEU A 12 -12.37 9.56 -1.70
CA LEU A 12 -11.61 8.81 -2.71
C LEU A 12 -10.95 9.74 -3.74
N ASN A 13 -11.64 10.80 -4.18
CA ASN A 13 -11.06 11.79 -5.09
C ASN A 13 -10.11 12.79 -4.39
N SER A 14 -10.09 12.90 -3.06
CA SER A 14 -9.07 13.69 -2.36
C SER A 14 -7.77 12.90 -2.23
N LEU A 15 -7.85 11.59 -1.97
CA LEU A 15 -6.69 10.71 -1.88
C LEU A 15 -5.86 10.68 -3.18
N THR A 16 -6.51 10.75 -4.35
CA THR A 16 -5.82 10.74 -5.65
C THR A 16 -4.96 11.98 -5.91
N LYS A 17 -5.21 13.07 -5.17
CA LYS A 17 -4.48 14.35 -5.29
C LYS A 17 -3.26 14.44 -4.38
N ASP A 18 -3.08 13.51 -3.46
CA ASP A 18 -1.96 13.49 -2.52
C ASP A 18 -0.62 13.31 -3.25
N SER A 19 0.44 13.96 -2.77
CA SER A 19 1.78 13.85 -3.36
C SER A 19 2.36 12.44 -3.25
N LYS A 20 1.98 11.69 -2.22
CA LYS A 20 2.36 10.29 -1.98
C LYS A 20 1.58 9.31 -2.86
N PHE A 21 0.59 9.78 -3.62
CA PHE A 21 -0.14 8.96 -4.59
C PHE A 21 0.73 8.74 -5.83
N ARG A 22 1.37 7.57 -5.87
CA ARG A 22 2.46 7.24 -6.80
C ARG A 22 2.01 7.14 -8.25
N PHE A 23 1.07 6.25 -8.54
CA PHE A 23 0.60 6.03 -9.90
C PHE A 23 -0.65 6.88 -10.15
N LYS A 24 -0.52 7.94 -10.94
CA LYS A 24 -1.58 8.95 -11.07
C LYS A 24 -2.87 8.36 -11.62
N PHE A 25 -3.95 8.64 -10.91
CA PHE A 25 -5.31 8.29 -11.32
C PHE A 25 -5.86 9.39 -12.23
N LYS A 26 -6.38 9.03 -13.40
CA LYS A 26 -6.96 9.98 -14.36
C LYS A 26 -8.48 10.03 -14.18
N GLY A 27 -9.03 11.24 -14.06
CA GLY A 27 -10.47 11.46 -13.97
C GLY A 27 -11.05 11.31 -12.55
N LYS A 28 -12.33 10.95 -12.46
CA LYS A 28 -13.07 10.81 -11.20
C LYS A 28 -13.34 9.34 -10.90
N VAL A 29 -13.29 8.97 -9.62
CA VAL A 29 -13.63 7.62 -9.15
C VAL A 29 -15.12 7.32 -9.40
N LYS A 30 -15.39 6.31 -10.23
CA LYS A 30 -16.75 5.91 -10.63
C LYS A 30 -17.04 4.44 -10.38
N THR A 31 -16.05 3.58 -10.55
CA THR A 31 -16.20 2.12 -10.52
C THR A 31 -15.63 1.51 -9.24
N ILE A 32 -15.99 0.25 -8.98
CA ILE A 32 -15.42 -0.52 -7.86
C ILE A 32 -13.91 -0.71 -8.09
N GLN A 33 -13.49 -0.92 -9.33
CA GLN A 33 -12.08 -1.03 -9.71
C GLN A 33 -11.30 0.25 -9.36
N ASP A 34 -11.88 1.42 -9.64
CA ASP A 34 -11.28 2.71 -9.26
C ASP A 34 -11.12 2.81 -7.75
N LYS A 35 -12.15 2.43 -6.98
CA LYS A 35 -12.09 2.45 -5.52
C LYS A 35 -11.01 1.51 -5.00
N ILE A 36 -10.93 0.28 -5.51
CA ILE A 36 -9.88 -0.68 -5.13
C ILE A 36 -8.50 -0.12 -5.43
N TYR A 37 -8.32 0.43 -6.63
CA TYR A 37 -7.05 1.04 -7.06
C TYR A 37 -6.63 2.18 -6.13
N VAL A 38 -7.53 3.13 -5.86
CA VAL A 38 -7.24 4.28 -4.99
C VAL A 38 -6.92 3.84 -3.57
N LEU A 39 -7.67 2.89 -3.00
CA LEU A 39 -7.45 2.42 -1.63
C LEU A 39 -6.12 1.65 -1.47
N ILE A 40 -5.73 0.86 -2.47
CA ILE A 40 -4.41 0.21 -2.48
C ILE A 40 -3.31 1.27 -2.57
N GLN A 41 -3.38 2.20 -3.52
CA GLN A 41 -2.39 3.28 -3.69
C GLN A 41 -2.24 4.14 -2.43
N ALA A 42 -3.36 4.55 -1.84
CA ALA A 42 -3.39 5.34 -0.61
C ALA A 42 -2.75 4.60 0.56
N THR A 43 -3.07 3.32 0.73
CA THR A 43 -2.50 2.50 1.80
C THR A 43 -1.00 2.31 1.62
N LEU A 44 -0.54 1.90 0.44
CA LEU A 44 0.88 1.67 0.16
C LEU A 44 1.70 2.98 0.19
N GLY A 45 1.07 4.11 -0.16
CA GLY A 45 1.65 5.46 -0.03
C GLY A 45 1.68 5.98 1.40
N GLY A 46 1.06 5.28 2.36
CA GLY A 46 0.95 5.74 3.74
C GLY A 46 0.13 7.03 3.89
N ILE A 47 -0.85 7.23 3.02
CA ILE A 47 -1.80 8.35 3.05
C ILE A 47 -2.89 8.02 4.07
N THR A 48 -3.21 8.97 4.94
CA THR A 48 -4.23 8.78 5.98
C THR A 48 -5.63 8.66 5.36
N ILE A 49 -6.36 7.62 5.73
CA ILE A 49 -7.76 7.40 5.37
C ILE A 49 -8.60 7.62 6.63
N HIS A 50 -9.43 8.66 6.64
CA HIS A 50 -10.23 9.05 7.81
C HIS A 50 -11.56 8.30 7.92
N ASP A 51 -12.28 8.10 6.81
CA ASP A 51 -13.55 7.37 6.82
C ASP A 51 -13.38 5.90 7.24
N PHE A 52 -14.14 5.51 8.27
CA PHE A 52 -14.10 4.17 8.85
C PHE A 52 -14.61 3.09 7.90
N SER A 53 -15.62 3.38 7.09
CA SER A 53 -16.16 2.43 6.11
C SER A 53 -15.13 2.10 5.03
N LEU A 54 -14.33 3.09 4.62
CA LEU A 54 -13.21 2.90 3.70
C LEU A 54 -12.08 2.08 4.36
N LEU A 55 -11.80 2.27 5.64
CA LEU A 55 -10.81 1.44 6.38
C LEU A 55 -11.24 -0.04 6.48
N GLN A 56 -12.54 -0.30 6.65
CA GLN A 56 -13.08 -1.66 6.58
C GLN A 56 -12.93 -2.26 5.19
N ASP A 57 -13.21 -1.48 4.14
CA ASP A 57 -13.04 -1.91 2.76
C ASP A 57 -11.56 -2.18 2.43
N VAL A 58 -10.62 -1.35 2.91
CA VAL A 58 -9.16 -1.60 2.82
C VAL A 58 -8.82 -2.96 3.41
N SER A 59 -9.31 -3.26 4.61
CA SER A 59 -9.03 -4.54 5.29
C SER A 59 -9.52 -5.75 4.48
N LYS A 60 -10.69 -5.64 3.85
CA LYS A 60 -11.24 -6.69 2.96
C LYS A 60 -10.43 -6.81 1.67
N ILE A 61 -10.12 -5.67 1.04
CA ILE A 61 -9.34 -5.59 -0.20
C ILE A 61 -7.97 -6.22 -0.02
N PHE A 62 -7.25 -5.90 1.07
CA PHE A 62 -5.89 -6.40 1.28
C PHE A 62 -5.84 -7.93 1.50
N LYS A 63 -6.85 -8.51 2.17
CA LYS A 63 -6.97 -9.98 2.28
C LYS A 63 -7.09 -10.64 0.91
N SER A 64 -7.90 -10.07 0.01
CA SER A 64 -8.04 -10.57 -1.36
C SER A 64 -6.80 -10.27 -2.21
N ALA A 65 -6.21 -9.09 -2.08
CA ALA A 65 -5.04 -8.66 -2.84
C ALA A 65 -3.82 -9.53 -2.54
N GLU A 66 -3.64 -9.99 -1.29
CA GLU A 66 -2.54 -10.91 -0.97
C GLU A 66 -2.71 -12.25 -1.71
N ARG A 67 -3.92 -12.83 -1.69
CA ARG A 67 -4.23 -14.08 -2.38
C ARG A 67 -4.02 -13.97 -3.89
N VAL A 68 -4.53 -12.89 -4.49
CA VAL A 68 -4.39 -12.63 -5.94
C VAL A 68 -2.93 -12.39 -6.32
N SER A 69 -2.18 -11.62 -5.54
CA SER A 69 -0.76 -11.37 -5.81
C SER A 69 0.08 -12.63 -5.68
N ARG A 70 -0.20 -13.49 -4.69
CA ARG A 70 0.45 -14.80 -4.55
C ARG A 70 0.17 -15.70 -5.74
N PHE A 71 -1.09 -15.82 -6.14
CA PHE A 71 -1.46 -16.55 -7.34
C PHE A 71 -0.73 -16.02 -8.58
N LEU A 72 -0.65 -14.69 -8.75
CA LEU A 72 0.05 -14.07 -9.88
C LEU A 72 1.52 -14.45 -9.90
N THR A 73 2.19 -14.45 -8.74
CA THR A 73 3.59 -14.90 -8.61
C THR A 73 3.78 -16.35 -9.01
N GLU A 74 2.92 -17.25 -8.52
CA GLU A 74 3.01 -18.67 -8.86
C GLU A 74 2.73 -18.91 -10.35
N TYR A 75 1.72 -18.23 -10.90
CA TYR A 75 1.34 -18.33 -12.31
C TYR A 75 2.46 -17.84 -13.23
N SER A 76 2.97 -16.63 -13.00
CA SER A 76 4.01 -16.04 -13.84
C SER A 76 5.31 -16.85 -13.76
N SER A 77 5.64 -17.38 -12.58
CA SER A 77 6.80 -18.24 -12.37
C SER A 77 6.67 -19.54 -13.17
N LYS A 78 5.51 -20.21 -13.12
CA LYS A 78 5.23 -21.43 -13.90
C LYS A 78 5.30 -21.17 -15.41
N LYS A 79 4.85 -19.99 -15.85
CA LYS A 79 4.93 -19.56 -17.26
C LYS A 79 6.32 -19.03 -17.67
N ARG A 80 7.28 -18.99 -16.74
CA ARG A 80 8.64 -18.46 -16.97
C ARG A 80 8.66 -17.00 -17.45
N TYR A 81 7.66 -16.22 -17.04
CA TYR A 81 7.61 -14.78 -17.31
C TYR A 81 8.46 -14.05 -16.27
N PHE A 82 9.75 -13.89 -16.56
CA PHE A 82 10.74 -13.37 -15.60
C PHE A 82 10.33 -12.01 -15.01
N LEU A 83 10.09 -11.00 -15.86
CA LEU A 83 9.75 -9.65 -15.42
C LEU A 83 8.42 -9.62 -14.63
N SER A 84 7.40 -10.33 -15.10
CA SER A 84 6.11 -10.45 -14.40
C SER A 84 6.25 -11.16 -13.05
N THR A 85 7.17 -12.11 -12.93
CA THR A 85 7.46 -12.82 -11.67
C THR A 85 8.14 -11.90 -10.67
N ILE A 86 9.14 -11.13 -11.10
CA ILE A 86 9.79 -10.15 -10.21
C ILE A 86 8.78 -9.10 -9.75
N ASN A 87 8.01 -8.52 -10.67
CA ASN A 87 7.05 -7.47 -10.34
C ASN A 87 5.90 -7.98 -9.45
N SER A 88 5.43 -9.22 -9.65
CA SER A 88 4.39 -9.81 -8.79
C SER A 88 4.92 -10.13 -7.39
N ILE A 89 6.16 -10.63 -7.27
CA ILE A 89 6.82 -10.81 -5.96
C ILE A 89 6.95 -9.47 -5.23
N LEU A 90 7.38 -8.43 -5.94
CA LEU A 90 7.51 -7.09 -5.37
C LEU A 90 6.15 -6.55 -4.89
N LEU A 91 5.10 -6.70 -5.71
CA LEU A 91 3.75 -6.31 -5.34
C LEU A 91 3.25 -7.10 -4.13
N LEU A 92 3.46 -8.42 -4.08
CA LEU A 92 3.09 -9.25 -2.94
C LEU A 92 3.76 -8.79 -1.65
N LYS A 93 5.07 -8.45 -1.71
CA LYS A 93 5.79 -7.87 -0.58
C LYS A 93 5.16 -6.54 -0.13
N CYS A 94 4.86 -5.64 -1.08
CA CYS A 94 4.21 -4.36 -0.78
C CYS A 94 2.84 -4.53 -0.14
N ILE A 95 2.02 -5.47 -0.64
CA ILE A 95 0.69 -5.75 -0.08
C ILE A 95 0.78 -6.26 1.37
N ARG A 96 1.74 -7.15 1.66
CA ARG A 96 1.96 -7.68 3.02
C ARG A 96 2.47 -6.61 3.98
N SER A 97 3.45 -5.82 3.55
CA SER A 97 4.02 -4.73 4.37
C SER A 97 3.11 -3.50 4.44
N LYS A 98 2.10 -3.41 3.57
CA LYS A 98 1.24 -2.23 3.35
C LYS A 98 2.05 -0.97 3.04
N LEU A 99 3.14 -1.12 2.30
CA LEU A 99 4.07 -0.04 1.94
C LEU A 99 4.59 -0.24 0.52
N TRP A 100 4.85 0.84 -0.20
CA TRP A 100 5.66 0.77 -1.41
C TRP A 100 7.10 0.36 -1.11
N GLU A 101 7.72 -0.32 -2.07
CA GLU A 101 9.09 -0.84 -1.99
C GLU A 101 10.15 0.24 -1.80
N ASN A 102 9.86 1.47 -2.24
CA ASN A 102 10.72 2.63 -2.14
C ASN A 102 10.36 3.54 -0.96
N SER A 103 9.54 3.07 -0.02
CA SER A 103 9.17 3.85 1.16
C SER A 103 10.35 3.99 2.12
N LEU A 104 10.58 5.21 2.62
CA LEU A 104 11.55 5.48 3.70
C LEU A 104 11.05 4.97 5.07
N TYR A 105 9.76 4.67 5.19
CA TYR A 105 9.10 4.31 6.44
C TYR A 105 9.15 2.80 6.72
N VAL A 106 10.29 2.14 6.45
CA VAL A 106 10.46 0.69 6.66
C VAL A 106 10.14 0.26 8.10
N SER A 107 10.35 1.17 9.06
CA SER A 107 10.08 0.97 10.47
C SER A 107 8.60 0.67 10.80
N ARG A 108 7.64 1.03 9.92
CA ARG A 108 6.22 0.67 10.13
C ARG A 108 5.93 -0.82 9.98
N GLN A 109 6.89 -1.60 9.47
CA GLN A 109 6.79 -3.05 9.42
C GLN A 109 7.10 -3.71 10.77
N ILE A 110 7.64 -2.95 11.72
CA ILE A 110 7.94 -3.42 13.08
C ILE A 110 6.71 -3.20 13.94
N ASP A 111 6.31 -4.23 14.67
CA ASP A 111 5.17 -4.17 15.58
C ASP A 111 5.31 -3.00 16.57
N ARG A 112 4.18 -2.34 16.84
CA ARG A 112 4.07 -1.19 17.76
C ARG A 112 4.73 0.11 17.30
N ILE A 113 5.35 0.17 16.12
CA ILE A 113 5.84 1.43 15.54
C ILE A 113 4.71 2.12 14.76
N GLY A 114 4.08 3.11 15.41
CA GLY A 114 3.09 3.98 14.78
C GLY A 114 3.67 5.06 13.86
N PRO A 115 2.82 5.85 13.17
CA PRO A 115 3.25 6.89 12.24
C PRO A 115 4.20 7.93 12.84
N ALA A 116 3.96 8.36 14.09
CA ALA A 116 4.79 9.37 14.77
C ALA A 116 6.22 8.87 15.03
N LEU A 117 6.37 7.68 15.63
CA LEU A 117 7.68 7.07 15.86
C LEU A 117 8.40 6.78 14.54
N SER A 118 7.68 6.29 13.54
CA SER A 118 8.26 6.05 12.21
C SER A 118 8.79 7.34 11.58
N GLN A 119 8.09 8.48 11.75
CA GLN A 119 8.57 9.78 11.28
C GLN A 119 9.86 10.21 11.99
N LEU A 120 9.96 10.02 13.31
CA LEU A 120 11.19 10.33 14.05
C LEU A 120 12.38 9.51 13.56
N LEU A 121 12.18 8.22 13.26
CA LEU A 121 13.22 7.36 12.70
C LEU A 121 13.67 7.83 11.32
N VAL A 122 12.73 8.21 10.44
CA VAL A 122 13.05 8.77 9.13
C VAL A 122 13.82 10.10 9.26
N ASN A 123 13.40 10.98 10.17
CA ASN A 123 14.10 12.24 10.43
C ASN A 123 15.52 12.04 10.97
N ALA A 124 15.77 10.90 11.64
CA ALA A 124 17.08 10.49 12.11
C ALA A 124 17.89 9.69 11.06
N ASP A 125 17.44 9.68 9.80
CA ASP A 125 18.01 8.96 8.65
C ASP A 125 18.06 7.42 8.81
N LEU A 126 17.17 6.87 9.65
CA LEU A 126 17.02 5.43 9.90
C LEU A 126 15.96 4.83 8.97
N THR A 127 16.27 4.84 7.69
CA THR A 127 15.36 4.49 6.59
C THR A 127 15.50 3.05 6.08
N THR A 128 16.43 2.27 6.66
CA THR A 128 16.63 0.84 6.36
C THR A 128 16.74 0.02 7.65
N PHE A 129 16.38 -1.27 7.61
CA PHE A 129 16.54 -2.16 8.77
C PHE A 129 18.00 -2.25 9.22
N GLU A 130 18.95 -2.27 8.29
CA GLU A 130 20.38 -2.29 8.60
C GLU A 130 20.81 -1.07 9.42
N ARG A 131 20.36 0.13 9.02
CA ARG A 131 20.66 1.37 9.76
C ARG A 131 20.00 1.39 11.14
N ILE A 132 18.77 0.89 11.25
CA ILE A 132 18.07 0.75 12.54
C ILE A 132 18.85 -0.18 13.46
N LEU A 133 19.25 -1.36 12.98
CA LEU A 133 20.02 -2.35 13.74
C LEU A 133 21.39 -1.81 14.17
N LYS A 134 22.11 -1.14 13.28
CA LYS A 134 23.46 -0.61 13.57
C LYS A 134 23.47 0.51 14.62
N LYS A 135 22.34 1.20 14.84
CA LYS A 135 22.23 2.27 15.84
C LYS A 135 21.93 1.74 17.25
N HIS A 136 21.69 0.44 17.41
CA HIS A 136 21.73 -0.20 18.73
C HIS A 136 23.20 -0.36 19.18
N PRO A 137 23.65 0.29 20.26
CA PRO A 137 24.88 -0.09 20.95
C PRO A 137 24.75 -1.47 21.61
#